data_AF-A0A7L9AEZ5-F1
#
_entry.id   AF-A0A7L9AEZ5-F1
#
_cell.length_a   1.000
_cell.length_b   1.000
_cell.length_c   1.000
_cell.angle_alpha   90.00
_cell.angle_beta   90.00
_cell.angle_gamma   90.00
#
_symmetry.space_group_name_H-M   'P 1'
#
loop_
_entity.id
_entity.type
_entity.pdbx_description
1 polymer ?
#
loop_
_entity_poly.entity_id
_entity_poly.type
_entity_poly.pdbx_seq_one_letter_code
_entity_poly.pdbx_strand_id
1 'polypeptide(L)'
;ETVNKFVLSLLSLYRKPVINYYCISQCISYLLSPSPLNPKLSLNDNVIHSINNVLFNLVVLEPDYDQPHTVKNHFEVLRCFDHMTGQFPDQTVENLLHYCKNNQEKERMKAVIILTH
;
A
#
# COMPACT_ATOMS: atom_id res chain seq x y z
N GLU A 1 -9.37 13.94 -12.21
CA GLU A 1 -9.92 12.70 -12.80
C GLU A 1 -8.85 11.77 -13.39
N THR A 2 -7.91 12.29 -14.18
CA THR A 2 -6.84 11.50 -14.83
C THR A 2 -5.92 10.77 -13.84
N VAL A 3 -5.53 11.41 -12.73
CA VAL A 3 -4.66 10.80 -11.71
C VAL A 3 -5.34 9.61 -11.02
N ASN A 4 -6.62 9.73 -10.66
CA ASN A 4 -7.39 8.62 -10.09
C ASN A 4 -7.42 7.40 -11.02
N LYS A 5 -7.72 7.61 -12.31
CA LYS A 5 -7.72 6.53 -13.33
C LYS A 5 -6.33 5.92 -13.52
N PHE A 6 -5.29 6.75 -13.50
CA PHE A 6 -3.89 6.29 -13.57
C PHE A 6 -3.52 5.40 -12.38
N VAL A 7 -3.84 5.81 -11.15
CA VAL A 7 -3.59 5.00 -9.94
C VAL A 7 -4.31 3.66 -10.02
N LEU A 8 -5.60 3.65 -10.37
CA LEU A 8 -6.35 2.39 -10.50
C LEU A 8 -5.76 1.48 -11.57
N SER A 9 -5.23 2.06 -12.66
CA SER A 9 -4.54 1.31 -13.71
C SER A 9 -3.23 0.70 -13.18
N LEU A 10 -2.45 1.43 -12.40
CA LEU A 10 -1.26 0.90 -11.72
C LEU A 10 -1.62 -0.24 -10.77
N LEU A 11 -2.65 -0.08 -9.92
CA LEU A 11 -3.09 -1.12 -8.99
C LEU A 11 -3.54 -2.39 -9.74
N SER A 12 -4.15 -2.25 -10.92
CA SER A 12 -4.57 -3.40 -11.72
C SER A 12 -3.40 -4.27 -12.20
N LEU A 13 -2.18 -3.71 -12.27
CA LEU A 13 -0.99 -4.45 -12.70
C LEU A 13 -0.57 -5.54 -11.70
N TYR A 14 -0.94 -5.42 -10.42
CA TYR A 14 -0.70 -6.50 -9.44
C TYR A 14 -1.46 -7.78 -9.78
N ARG A 15 -2.47 -7.75 -10.66
CA ARG A 15 -3.15 -8.97 -11.12
C ARG A 15 -2.36 -9.73 -12.19
N LYS A 16 -1.26 -9.15 -12.70
CA LYS A 16 -0.45 -9.73 -13.78
C LYS A 16 0.81 -10.35 -13.18
N PRO A 17 0.89 -11.68 -13.02
CA PRO A 17 2.01 -12.34 -12.35
C PRO A 17 3.36 -12.19 -13.07
N VAL A 18 3.33 -11.83 -14.36
CA VAL A 18 4.53 -11.58 -15.17
C VAL A 18 5.20 -10.23 -14.85
N ILE A 19 4.52 -9.33 -14.14
CA ILE A 19 5.05 -8.01 -13.81
C ILE A 19 5.75 -8.07 -12.46
N ASN A 20 6.93 -7.45 -12.38
CA ASN A 20 7.63 -7.30 -11.11
C ASN A 20 6.85 -6.36 -10.17
N TYR A 21 6.23 -6.93 -9.13
CA TYR A 21 5.45 -6.19 -8.16
C TYR A 21 6.25 -5.11 -7.44
N TYR A 22 7.54 -5.34 -7.21
CA TYR A 22 8.41 -4.32 -6.59
C TYR A 22 8.44 -3.03 -7.41
N CYS A 23 8.51 -3.12 -8.75
CA CYS A 23 8.49 -1.93 -9.60
C CYS A 23 7.14 -1.18 -9.52
N ILE A 24 6.02 -1.90 -9.41
CA ILE A 24 4.71 -1.28 -9.22
C ILE A 24 4.66 -0.56 -7.87
N SER A 25 5.13 -1.22 -6.80
CA SER A 25 5.20 -0.64 -5.45
C SER A 25 6.08 0.61 -5.43
N GLN A 26 7.23 0.61 -6.10
CA GLN A 26 8.09 1.78 -6.21
C GLN A 26 7.40 2.95 -6.94
N CYS A 27 6.66 2.67 -8.03
CA CYS A 27 5.90 3.72 -8.71
C CYS A 27 4.82 4.32 -7.81
N ILE A 28 4.13 3.49 -7.02
CA ILE A 28 3.12 3.95 -6.06
C ILE A 28 3.78 4.74 -4.93
N SER A 29 4.87 4.24 -4.35
CA SER A 29 5.64 4.93 -3.30
C SER A 29 6.08 6.30 -3.78
N TYR A 30 6.64 6.39 -4.99
CA TYR A 30 7.06 7.67 -5.57
C TYR A 30 5.88 8.63 -5.78
N LEU A 31 4.73 8.13 -6.27
CA LEU A 31 3.53 8.94 -6.46
C LEU A 31 2.98 9.49 -5.14
N LEU A 32 3.04 8.70 -4.08
CA LEU A 32 2.57 9.07 -2.74
C LEU A 32 3.59 9.91 -1.97
N SER A 33 4.87 9.85 -2.35
CA SER A 33 5.94 10.55 -1.65
C SER A 33 5.71 12.06 -1.64
N PRO A 34 5.92 12.75 -0.50
CA PRO A 34 5.83 14.19 -0.44
C PRO A 34 6.83 14.82 -1.42
N SER A 35 6.36 15.64 -2.35
CA SER A 35 7.22 16.35 -3.30
C SER A 35 6.98 17.85 -3.23
N PRO A 36 8.04 18.69 -3.25
CA PRO A 36 7.90 20.14 -3.40
C PRO A 36 7.12 20.54 -4.66
N LEU A 37 7.14 19.67 -5.69
CA LEU A 37 6.46 19.86 -6.97
C LEU A 37 4.99 19.39 -6.95
N ASN A 38 4.59 18.62 -5.94
CA ASN A 38 3.23 18.09 -5.76
C ASN A 38 2.89 18.06 -4.26
N PRO A 39 2.53 19.20 -3.66
CA PRO A 39 2.36 19.32 -2.21
C PRO A 39 1.14 18.58 -1.65
N LYS A 40 0.18 18.17 -2.50
CA LYS A 40 -0.97 17.36 -2.10
C LYS A 40 -1.50 16.54 -3.27
N LEU A 41 -1.29 15.23 -3.23
CA LEU A 41 -1.91 14.32 -4.20
C LEU A 41 -3.41 14.28 -3.92
N SER A 42 -4.23 14.74 -4.86
CA SER A 42 -5.69 14.69 -4.72
C SER A 42 -6.24 13.40 -5.31
N LEU A 43 -6.55 12.45 -4.44
CA LEU A 43 -7.25 11.21 -4.76
C LEU A 43 -8.65 11.25 -4.15
N ASN A 44 -9.60 10.56 -4.78
CA ASN A 44 -10.91 10.36 -4.17
C ASN A 44 -10.88 9.19 -3.18
N ASP A 45 -11.86 9.13 -2.27
CA ASP A 45 -11.91 8.11 -1.22
C ASP A 45 -11.93 6.67 -1.77
N ASN A 46 -12.62 6.45 -2.89
CA ASN A 46 -12.65 5.13 -3.54
C ASN A 46 -11.25 4.66 -3.98
N VAL A 47 -10.42 5.57 -4.49
CA VAL A 47 -9.05 5.26 -4.92
C VAL A 47 -8.15 5.06 -3.70
N ILE A 48 -8.29 5.90 -2.67
CA ILE A 48 -7.54 5.75 -1.40
C ILE A 48 -7.86 4.38 -0.77
N HIS A 49 -9.13 4.00 -0.70
CA HIS A 49 -9.57 2.69 -0.22
C HIS A 49 -9.01 1.55 -1.08
N SER A 50 -8.99 1.72 -2.41
CA SER A 50 -8.41 0.73 -3.33
C SER A 50 -6.91 0.55 -3.11
N ILE A 51 -6.15 1.64 -2.90
CA ILE A 51 -4.72 1.57 -2.58
C ILE A 51 -4.54 0.79 -1.27
N ASN A 52 -5.21 1.21 -0.19
CA ASN A 52 -5.10 0.58 1.11
C ASN A 52 -5.38 -0.93 1.03
N ASN A 53 -6.45 -1.34 0.36
CA ASN A 53 -6.80 -2.76 0.24
C ASN A 53 -5.80 -3.57 -0.60
N VAL A 54 -5.35 -3.03 -1.73
CA VAL A 54 -4.40 -3.75 -2.60
C VAL A 54 -3.05 -3.89 -1.90
N LEU A 55 -2.54 -2.82 -1.30
CA LEU A 55 -1.27 -2.83 -0.58
C LEU A 55 -1.33 -3.74 0.66
N PHE A 56 -2.42 -3.68 1.44
CA PHE A 56 -2.59 -4.56 2.61
C PHE A 56 -2.49 -6.05 2.25
N ASN A 57 -3.03 -6.44 1.10
CA ASN A 57 -2.95 -7.83 0.63
C ASN A 57 -1.52 -8.27 0.27
N LEU A 58 -0.64 -7.33 -0.07
CA LEU A 58 0.76 -7.58 -0.43
C LEU A 58 1.69 -7.65 0.79
N VAL A 59 1.22 -7.27 1.98
CA VAL A 59 1.97 -7.44 3.23
C VAL A 59 2.04 -8.92 3.59
N VAL A 60 3.26 -9.42 3.85
CA VAL A 60 3.52 -10.78 4.31
C VAL A 60 3.76 -10.78 5.82
N LEU A 61 3.36 -11.87 6.48
CA LEU A 61 3.58 -12.06 7.92
C LEU A 61 4.99 -12.56 8.20
N GLU A 62 5.46 -13.45 7.34
CA GLU A 62 6.76 -14.11 7.45
C GLU A 62 7.48 -13.89 6.11
N PRO A 63 8.46 -12.97 6.05
CA PRO A 63 9.26 -12.76 4.86
C PRO A 63 10.05 -14.02 4.50
N ASP A 64 9.90 -14.49 3.27
CA ASP A 64 10.64 -15.64 2.73
C ASP A 64 11.97 -15.16 2.12
N TYR A 65 13.07 -15.33 2.85
CA TYR A 65 14.40 -14.90 2.43
C TYR A 65 14.99 -15.74 1.28
N ASP A 66 14.44 -16.92 0.99
CA ASP A 66 14.80 -17.68 -0.21
C ASP A 66 14.16 -17.08 -1.47
N GLN A 67 13.15 -16.22 -1.29
CA GLN A 67 12.49 -15.46 -2.36
C GLN A 67 12.72 -13.95 -2.17
N PRO A 68 13.94 -13.43 -2.37
CA PRO A 68 14.32 -12.05 -2.04
C PRO A 68 13.48 -10.97 -2.74
N HIS A 69 12.85 -11.31 -3.87
CA HIS A 69 11.96 -10.40 -4.58
C HIS A 69 10.65 -10.13 -3.83
N THR A 70 10.11 -11.11 -3.10
CA THR A 70 8.88 -10.95 -2.30
C THR A 70 9.16 -10.08 -1.08
N VAL A 71 10.31 -10.29 -0.43
CA VAL A 71 10.79 -9.51 0.72
C VAL A 71 11.00 -8.04 0.33
N LYS A 72 11.67 -7.78 -0.81
CA LYS A 72 11.83 -6.41 -1.32
C LYS A 72 10.49 -5.74 -1.57
N ASN A 73 9.55 -6.44 -2.19
CA ASN A 73 8.21 -5.90 -2.42
C ASN A 73 7.48 -5.61 -1.11
N HIS A 74 7.58 -6.50 -0.12
CA HIS A 74 6.97 -6.29 1.20
C HIS A 74 7.45 -4.99 1.85
N PHE A 75 8.77 -4.75 1.91
CA PHE A 75 9.30 -3.51 2.48
C PHE A 75 8.90 -2.27 1.67
N GLU A 76 8.81 -2.37 0.34
CA GLU A 76 8.31 -1.25 -0.48
C GLU A 76 6.83 -0.96 -0.22
N VAL A 77 6.02 -1.99 0.02
CA VAL A 77 4.61 -1.85 0.41
C VAL A 77 4.50 -1.17 1.78
N LEU A 78 5.36 -1.51 2.74
CA LEU A 78 5.39 -0.82 4.03
C LEU A 78 5.74 0.67 3.88
N ARG A 79 6.74 1.01 3.05
CA ARG A 79 7.05 2.40 2.71
C ARG A 79 5.86 3.13 2.06
N CYS A 80 5.08 2.44 1.22
CA CYS A 80 3.85 3.03 0.67
C CYS A 80 2.89 3.41 1.81
N PHE A 81 2.76 2.59 2.86
CA PHE A 81 1.94 2.93 4.02
C PHE A 81 2.44 4.15 4.79
N ASP A 82 3.76 4.37 4.92
CA ASP A 82 4.32 5.60 5.50
C ASP A 82 3.88 6.84 4.73
N HIS A 83 3.88 6.76 3.41
CA HIS A 83 3.42 7.86 2.57
C HIS A 83 1.89 8.02 2.62
N MET A 84 1.15 6.92 2.70
CA MET A 84 -0.31 6.95 2.88
C MET A 84 -0.71 7.61 4.19
N THR A 85 -0.05 7.30 5.31
CA THR A 85 -0.34 7.94 6.61
C THR A 85 0.05 9.42 6.61
N GLY A 86 1.06 9.82 5.83
CA GLY A 86 1.40 11.23 5.63
C GLY A 86 0.40 12.01 4.77
N GLN A 87 -0.17 11.41 3.72
CA GLN A 87 -1.06 12.09 2.77
C GLN A 87 -2.56 11.93 3.09
N PHE A 88 -2.96 10.76 3.58
CA PHE A 88 -4.34 10.33 3.82
C PHE A 88 -4.49 9.64 5.21
N PRO A 89 -4.09 10.31 6.31
CA PRO A 89 -4.03 9.71 7.65
C PRO A 89 -5.37 9.12 8.10
N ASP A 90 -6.46 9.86 7.96
CA ASP A 90 -7.77 9.45 8.48
C ASP A 90 -8.23 8.15 7.83
N GLN A 91 -8.25 8.09 6.50
CA GLN A 91 -8.67 6.91 5.74
C GLN A 91 -7.76 5.70 5.98
N THR A 92 -6.44 5.91 6.06
CA THR A 92 -5.49 4.81 6.23
C THR A 92 -5.50 4.26 7.65
N VAL A 93 -5.46 5.12 8.67
CA VAL A 93 -5.47 4.70 10.07
C VAL A 93 -6.81 4.08 10.43
N GLU A 94 -7.95 4.65 10.00
CA GLU A 94 -9.26 4.06 10.25
C GLU A 94 -9.37 2.64 9.67
N ASN A 95 -8.89 2.43 8.44
CA ASN A 95 -8.90 1.11 7.81
C ASN A 95 -8.02 0.10 8.56
N LEU A 96 -6.82 0.51 9.00
CA LEU A 96 -5.94 -0.35 9.81
C LEU A 96 -6.55 -0.70 11.17
N LEU A 97 -7.19 0.27 11.84
CA LEU A 97 -7.92 0.02 13.09
C LEU A 97 -9.09 -0.95 12.90
N HIS A 98 -9.76 -0.91 11.75
CA HIS A 98 -10.78 -1.89 11.40
C HIS A 98 -10.18 -3.30 11.29
N TYR A 99 -9.04 -3.47 10.61
CA TYR A 99 -8.35 -4.76 10.56
C TYR A 99 -7.87 -5.25 11.94
N CYS A 100 -7.41 -4.36 12.82
CA CYS A 100 -7.03 -4.70 14.20
C CYS A 100 -8.20 -5.26 15.01
N LYS A 101 -9.43 -4.79 14.75
CA LYS A 101 -10.66 -5.25 15.41
C LYS A 101 -11.27 -6.50 14.76
N ASN A 102 -10.72 -6.96 13.63
CA ASN A 102 -11.24 -8.12 12.92
C ASN A 102 -10.96 -9.43 13.69
N ASN A 103 -11.85 -10.40 13.56
CA ASN A 103 -11.69 -11.74 14.15
C ASN A 103 -10.63 -12.59 13.43
N GLN A 104 -10.15 -12.18 12.26
CA GLN A 104 -9.10 -12.87 11.52
C GLN A 104 -7.70 -12.51 12.02
N GLU A 105 -7.03 -13.45 12.68
CA GLU A 105 -5.69 -13.25 13.26
C GLU A 105 -4.64 -12.80 12.25
N LYS A 106 -4.64 -13.40 11.05
CA LYS A 106 -3.70 -13.03 9.98
C LYS A 106 -3.85 -11.56 9.58
N GLU A 107 -5.08 -11.06 9.45
CA GLU A 107 -5.31 -9.66 9.10
C GLU A 107 -4.95 -8.72 10.25
N ARG A 108 -5.28 -9.08 11.49
CA ARG A 108 -4.83 -8.33 12.67
C ARG A 108 -3.31 -8.18 12.68
N MET A 109 -2.59 -9.27 12.46
CA MET A 109 -1.13 -9.26 12.48
C MET A 109 -0.54 -8.40 11.35
N LYS A 110 -1.10 -8.45 10.13
CA LYS A 110 -0.69 -7.54 9.05
C LYS A 110 -0.91 -6.06 9.43
N ALA A 111 -2.04 -5.74 10.06
CA ALA A 111 -2.33 -4.39 10.50
C ALA A 111 -1.34 -3.92 11.58
N VAL A 112 -0.98 -4.79 12.54
CA VAL A 112 0.05 -4.49 13.53
C VAL A 112 1.40 -4.24 12.85
N ILE A 113 1.84 -5.10 11.93
CA ILE A 113 3.10 -4.92 11.18
C ILE A 113 3.15 -3.54 10.53
N ILE A 114 2.07 -3.14 9.84
CA ILE A 114 1.99 -1.83 9.18
C ILE A 114 2.02 -0.68 10.20
N LEU A 115 1.29 -0.79 11.31
CA LEU A 115 1.23 0.26 12.34
C LEU A 115 2.54 0.42 13.12
N THR A 116 3.38 -0.61 13.15
CA THR A 116 4.67 -0.60 13.87
C THR A 116 5.89 -0.36 12.97
N HIS A 117 5.70 -0.30 11.65
CA HIS A 117 6.76 0.06 10.71
C HIS A 117 7.19 1.51 10.91
#